data_AF-A0A962WL18-F1
#
_entry.id   AF-A0A962WL18-F1
#
_cell.length_a   1.000
_cell.length_b   1.000
_cell.length_c   1.000
_cell.angle_alpha   90.00
_cell.angle_beta   90.00
_cell.angle_gamma   90.00
#
_symmetry.space_group_name_H-M   'P 1'
#
loop_
_entity.id
_entity.type
_entity.pdbx_description
1 polymer ?
#
loop_
_entity_poly.entity_id
_entity_poly.type
_entity_poly.pdbx_seq_one_letter_code
_entity_poly.pdbx_strand_id
1 'polypeptide(L)'
;QGLQWMLADMKIQLEAARLMIWRAAASANSTGAGFPDPLQAAEAKVIASEAAIKITNDALQIHGAMGYSRNLPLERMARDARMFTIGGGTAQMLRNLIAGRLLGIKTPQTRDGYRELQGAD
;
A
#
# COMPACT_ATOMS: atom_id res chain seq x y z
N GLN A 1 -11.85 6.04 26.05
CA GLN A 1 -11.87 4.68 25.49
C GLN A 1 -11.93 4.69 23.96
N GLY A 2 -12.99 5.19 23.29
CA GLY A 2 -13.06 5.18 21.82
C GLY A 2 -11.86 5.81 21.08
N LEU A 3 -11.46 7.04 21.44
CA LEU A 3 -10.28 7.70 20.84
C LEU A 3 -8.96 6.97 21.13
N GLN A 4 -8.87 6.28 22.28
CA GLN A 4 -7.68 5.50 22.63
C GLN A 4 -7.54 4.28 21.72
N TRP A 5 -8.66 3.63 21.37
CA TRP A 5 -8.66 2.53 20.41
C TRP A 5 -8.29 3.00 19.01
N MET A 6 -8.77 4.18 18.56
CA MET A 6 -8.31 4.76 17.29
C MET A 6 -6.79 4.98 17.27
N LEU A 7 -6.22 5.53 18.34
CA LEU A 7 -4.76 5.71 18.45
C LEU A 7 -4.01 4.37 18.44
N ALA A 8 -4.54 3.36 19.11
CA ALA A 8 -3.98 2.00 19.11
C ALA A 8 -3.99 1.39 17.70
N ASP A 9 -5.12 1.45 16.99
CA ASP A 9 -5.26 0.92 15.64
C ASP A 9 -4.33 1.63 14.64
N MET A 10 -4.24 2.96 14.70
CA MET A 10 -3.31 3.73 13.87
C MET A 10 -1.86 3.34 14.14
N LYS A 11 -1.48 3.15 15.41
CA LYS A 11 -0.14 2.71 15.79
C LYS A 11 0.19 1.32 15.25
N ILE A 12 -0.73 0.37 15.38
CA ILE A 12 -0.57 -1.00 14.86
C ILE A 12 -0.35 -0.96 13.34
N GLN A 13 -1.19 -0.22 12.61
CA GLN A 13 -1.07 -0.10 11.15
C GLN A 13 0.23 0.57 10.72
N LEU A 14 0.65 1.62 11.44
CA LEU A 14 1.91 2.32 11.15
C LEU A 14 3.13 1.39 11.32
N GLU A 15 3.16 0.60 12.39
CA GLU A 15 4.26 -0.35 12.63
C GLU A 15 4.25 -1.48 11.60
N ALA A 16 3.09 -2.04 11.28
CA ALA A 16 2.98 -3.06 10.23
C ALA A 16 3.49 -2.54 8.88
N ALA A 17 3.07 -1.33 8.48
CA ALA A 17 3.54 -0.70 7.24
C ALA A 17 5.05 -0.45 7.25
N ARG A 18 5.61 0.05 8.38
CA ARG A 18 7.04 0.29 8.54
C ARG A 18 7.86 -0.99 8.36
N LEU A 19 7.47 -2.06 9.05
CA LEU A 19 8.15 -3.35 8.98
C LEU A 19 8.10 -3.94 7.58
N MET A 20 6.96 -3.83 6.88
CA MET A 20 6.84 -4.30 5.50
C MET A 20 7.74 -3.53 4.53
N ILE A 21 7.83 -2.20 4.67
CA ILE A 21 8.77 -1.37 3.88
C ILE A 21 10.22 -1.78 4.15
N TRP A 22 10.61 -1.93 5.41
CA TRP A 22 11.99 -2.33 5.76
C TRP A 22 12.33 -3.73 5.27
N ARG A 23 11.40 -4.67 5.38
CA ARG A 23 11.55 -6.02 4.84
C ARG A 23 11.78 -5.98 3.33
N ALA A 24 10.95 -5.23 2.59
CA ALA A 24 11.13 -5.06 1.15
C ALA A 24 12.48 -4.42 0.82
N ALA A 25 12.88 -3.34 1.52
CA ALA A 25 14.16 -2.70 1.31
C ALA A 25 15.35 -3.64 1.57
N ALA A 26 15.30 -4.43 2.65
CA ALA A 26 16.35 -5.38 3.00
C ALA A 26 16.54 -6.48 1.92
N SER A 27 15.46 -6.85 1.21
CA SER A 27 15.54 -7.83 0.11
C SER A 27 16.38 -7.35 -1.08
N ALA A 28 16.69 -6.06 -1.20
CA ALA A 28 17.55 -5.54 -2.26
C ALA A 28 18.98 -6.11 -2.21
N ASN A 29 19.44 -6.46 -1.01
CA ASN A 29 20.77 -7.04 -0.81
C ASN A 29 20.80 -8.54 -1.18
N SER A 30 19.67 -9.24 -1.05
CA SER A 30 19.62 -10.69 -1.29
C SER A 30 19.39 -11.06 -2.76
N THR A 31 18.88 -10.14 -3.59
CA THR A 31 18.62 -10.40 -5.01
C THR A 31 19.86 -10.24 -5.90
N GLY A 32 20.93 -9.62 -5.41
CA GLY A 32 22.13 -9.29 -6.20
C GLY A 32 21.94 -8.21 -7.26
N ALA A 33 20.68 -7.78 -7.51
CA ALA A 33 20.32 -6.78 -8.50
C ALA A 33 20.33 -5.35 -7.96
N GLY A 34 20.49 -5.16 -6.64
CA GLY A 34 20.44 -3.85 -5.98
C GLY A 34 19.03 -3.26 -5.86
N PHE A 35 17.99 -4.04 -6.21
CA PHE A 35 16.59 -3.64 -6.11
C PHE A 35 15.81 -4.61 -5.21
N PRO A 36 14.83 -4.11 -4.43
CA PRO A 36 13.89 -4.95 -3.68
C PRO A 36 13.24 -6.03 -4.54
N ASP A 37 12.93 -7.18 -3.94
CA ASP A 37 12.09 -8.19 -4.58
C ASP A 37 10.73 -7.55 -4.95
N PRO A 38 10.26 -7.70 -6.21
CA PRO A 38 9.04 -7.05 -6.68
C PRO A 38 7.77 -7.43 -5.90
N LEU A 39 7.69 -8.67 -5.38
CA LEU A 39 6.54 -9.10 -4.59
C LEU A 39 6.52 -8.37 -3.25
N GLN A 40 7.64 -8.39 -2.51
CA GLN A 40 7.74 -7.69 -1.23
C GLN A 40 7.53 -6.18 -1.37
N ALA A 41 8.06 -5.57 -2.44
CA ALA A 41 7.85 -4.16 -2.72
C ALA A 41 6.37 -3.82 -2.99
N ALA A 42 5.66 -4.68 -3.74
CA ALA A 42 4.24 -4.51 -4.02
C ALA A 42 3.39 -4.64 -2.76
N GLU A 43 3.63 -5.66 -1.93
CA GLU A 43 2.93 -5.85 -0.65
C GLU A 43 3.15 -4.66 0.28
N ALA A 44 4.40 -4.21 0.41
CA ALA A 44 4.76 -3.05 1.24
C ALA A 44 4.09 -1.75 0.76
N LYS A 45 4.04 -1.51 -0.56
CA LYS A 45 3.40 -0.32 -1.12
C LYS A 45 1.89 -0.33 -0.90
N VAL A 46 1.22 -1.48 -1.08
CA VAL A 46 -0.23 -1.59 -0.84
C VAL A 46 -0.56 -1.28 0.62
N ILE A 47 0.08 -1.97 1.58
CA ILE A 47 -0.24 -1.77 3.00
C ILE A 47 0.12 -0.36 3.47
N ALA A 48 1.26 0.18 3.08
CA ALA A 48 1.69 1.50 3.53
C ALA A 48 0.82 2.62 2.98
N SER A 49 0.43 2.53 1.71
CA SER A 49 -0.41 3.57 1.08
C SER A 49 -1.84 3.56 1.64
N GLU A 50 -2.41 2.39 1.91
CA GLU A 50 -3.75 2.27 2.51
C GLU A 50 -3.75 2.68 3.99
N ALA A 51 -2.73 2.28 4.75
CA ALA A 51 -2.53 2.74 6.13
C ALA A 51 -2.37 4.26 6.20
N ALA A 52 -1.59 4.87 5.31
CA ALA A 52 -1.42 6.32 5.26
C ALA A 52 -2.75 7.05 5.04
N ILE A 53 -3.60 6.57 4.13
CA ILE A 53 -4.93 7.14 3.91
C ILE A 53 -5.79 7.01 5.18
N LYS A 54 -5.84 5.82 5.80
CA LYS A 54 -6.66 5.62 7.01
C LYS A 54 -6.18 6.49 8.18
N ILE A 55 -4.89 6.45 8.49
CA ILE A 55 -4.29 7.18 9.61
C ILE A 55 -4.48 8.69 9.46
N THR A 56 -4.29 9.24 8.26
CA THR A 56 -4.46 10.69 8.03
C THR A 56 -5.92 11.13 8.15
N ASN A 57 -6.87 10.32 7.70
CA ASN A 57 -8.31 10.61 7.88
C ASN A 57 -8.74 10.47 9.35
N ASP A 58 -8.28 9.44 10.05
CA ASP A 58 -8.58 9.25 11.48
C ASP A 58 -7.98 10.39 12.32
N ALA A 59 -6.76 10.85 11.98
CA ALA A 59 -6.14 12.01 12.61
C ALA A 59 -6.96 13.29 12.41
N LEU A 60 -7.49 13.51 11.20
CA LEU A 60 -8.40 14.62 10.91
C LEU A 60 -9.66 14.53 11.78
N GLN A 61 -10.27 13.35 11.86
CA GLN A 61 -11.47 13.09 12.67
C GLN A 61 -11.25 13.37 14.17
N ILE A 62 -10.09 12.98 14.72
CA ILE A 62 -9.72 13.24 16.13
C ILE A 62 -9.68 14.74 16.43
N HIS A 63 -9.30 15.57 15.45
CA HIS A 63 -9.22 17.03 15.62
C HIS A 63 -10.53 17.76 15.23
N GLY A 64 -11.56 17.04 14.78
CA GLY A 64 -12.86 17.61 14.41
C GLY A 64 -12.75 18.76 13.40
N ALA A 65 -13.50 19.84 13.63
CA ALA A 65 -13.51 21.01 12.75
C ALA A 65 -12.12 21.66 12.59
N MET A 66 -11.27 21.60 13.62
CA MET A 66 -9.90 22.11 13.54
C MET A 66 -9.04 21.28 12.58
N GLY A 67 -9.28 19.96 12.50
CA GLY A 67 -8.59 19.09 11.55
C GLY A 67 -8.93 19.40 10.08
N TYR A 68 -10.13 19.92 9.82
CA TYR A 68 -10.56 20.35 8.49
C TYR A 68 -10.02 21.73 8.09
N SER A 69 -9.57 22.53 9.06
CA SER A 69 -8.98 23.84 8.82
C SER A 69 -7.58 23.72 8.21
N ARG A 70 -7.27 24.61 7.26
CA ARG A 70 -5.91 24.75 6.69
C ARG A 70 -4.90 25.38 7.65
N ASN A 71 -5.34 25.79 8.84
CA ASN A 71 -4.45 26.29 9.90
C ASN A 71 -3.67 25.16 10.60
N LEU A 72 -4.14 23.92 10.47
CA LEU A 72 -3.42 22.71 10.89
C LEU A 72 -3.01 21.89 9.66
N PRO A 73 -1.93 21.09 9.73
CA PRO A 73 -1.43 20.37 8.57
C PRO A 73 -2.25 19.13 8.18
N LEU A 74 -3.30 18.78 8.92
CA LEU A 74 -3.96 17.47 8.80
C LEU A 74 -4.70 17.29 7.47
N GLU A 75 -5.43 18.32 7.02
CA GLU A 75 -6.09 18.28 5.71
C GLU A 75 -5.07 18.09 4.57
N ARG A 76 -3.90 18.76 4.68
CA ARG A 76 -2.81 18.63 3.71
C ARG A 76 -2.25 17.22 3.72
N MET A 77 -1.97 16.66 4.90
CA MET A 77 -1.48 15.28 5.03
C MET A 77 -2.45 14.26 4.38
N ALA A 78 -3.77 14.45 4.53
CA ALA A 78 -4.77 13.60 3.89
C ALA A 78 -4.75 13.72 2.36
N ARG A 79 -4.62 14.95 1.82
CA ARG A 79 -4.47 15.17 0.38
C ARG A 79 -3.18 14.55 -0.17
N ASP A 80 -2.06 14.73 0.52
CA ASP A 80 -0.75 14.25 0.11
C ASP A 80 -0.71 12.70 0.10
N ALA A 81 -1.27 12.07 1.14
CA ALA A 81 -1.33 10.61 1.27
C ALA A 81 -2.13 9.95 0.14
N ARG A 82 -3.11 10.66 -0.44
CA ARG A 82 -4.03 10.08 -1.41
C ARG A 82 -3.34 9.57 -2.67
N MET A 83 -2.22 10.18 -3.10
CA MET A 83 -1.59 9.78 -4.36
C MET A 83 -0.95 8.39 -4.31
N PHE A 84 -0.57 7.87 -3.14
CA PHE A 84 0.28 6.68 -3.04
C PHE A 84 -0.41 5.36 -3.44
N THR A 85 -1.74 5.33 -3.44
CA THR A 85 -2.51 4.20 -4.01
C THR A 85 -2.69 4.29 -5.52
N ILE A 86 -2.18 5.36 -6.17
CA ILE A 86 -2.33 5.63 -7.61
C ILE A 86 -0.95 5.64 -8.29
N GLY A 87 -0.05 6.52 -7.83
CA GLY A 87 1.26 6.75 -8.45
C GLY A 87 2.19 5.54 -8.37
N GLY A 88 2.99 5.31 -9.41
CA GLY A 88 3.96 4.22 -9.47
C GLY A 88 3.34 2.82 -9.45
N GLY A 89 2.12 2.68 -9.98
CA GLY A 89 1.32 1.46 -9.95
C GLY A 89 0.19 1.54 -8.93
N THR A 90 -1.05 1.39 -9.39
CA THR A 90 -2.22 1.48 -8.50
C THR A 90 -2.28 0.30 -7.52
N ALA A 91 -2.96 0.49 -6.39
CA ALA A 91 -3.12 -0.57 -5.40
C ALA A 91 -3.81 -1.83 -5.97
N GLN A 92 -4.65 -1.69 -7.00
CA GLN A 92 -5.29 -2.79 -7.72
C GLN A 92 -4.29 -3.53 -8.61
N MET A 93 -3.46 -2.80 -9.36
CA MET A 93 -2.44 -3.42 -10.21
C MET A 93 -1.38 -4.18 -9.40
N LEU A 94 -1.01 -3.65 -8.23
CA LEU A 94 -0.10 -4.34 -7.32
C LEU A 94 -0.73 -5.61 -6.75
N ARG A 95 -2.04 -5.60 -6.46
CA ARG A 95 -2.78 -6.81 -6.07
C ARG A 95 -2.79 -7.88 -7.16
N ASN A 96 -2.88 -7.50 -8.43
CA ASN A 96 -2.74 -8.45 -9.54
C ASN A 96 -1.36 -9.13 -9.52
N LEU A 97 -0.29 -8.34 -9.33
CA LEU A 97 1.07 -8.89 -9.22
C LEU A 97 1.21 -9.83 -8.01
N ILE A 98 0.71 -9.42 -6.84
CA ILE A 98 0.74 -10.24 -5.63
C ILE A 98 -0.02 -11.55 -5.86
N ALA A 99 -1.24 -11.48 -6.42
CA ALA A 99 -2.06 -12.66 -6.70
C ALA A 99 -1.37 -13.62 -7.68
N GLY A 100 -0.80 -13.12 -8.78
CA GLY A 100 -0.08 -13.96 -9.74
C GLY A 100 1.13 -14.66 -9.12
N ARG A 101 1.90 -13.95 -8.28
CA ARG A 101 3.05 -14.54 -7.57
C ARG A 101 2.62 -15.54 -6.51
N LEU A 102 1.55 -15.26 -5.76
CA LEU A 102 1.02 -16.15 -4.73
C LEU A 102 0.47 -17.46 -5.31
N LEU A 103 -0.26 -17.36 -6.43
CA LEU A 103 -0.90 -18.50 -7.09
C LEU A 103 0.03 -19.24 -8.05
N GLY A 104 1.20 -18.68 -8.37
CA GLY A 104 2.11 -19.25 -9.36
C GLY A 104 1.55 -19.22 -10.79
N ILE A 105 0.63 -18.30 -11.08
CA ILE A 105 -0.03 -18.18 -12.39
C ILE A 105 0.19 -16.80 -13.01
N LYS A 106 0.08 -16.72 -14.34
CA LYS A 106 -0.08 -15.44 -15.03
C LYS A 106 -1.52 -14.96 -14.84
N THR A 107 -1.69 -13.65 -14.62
CA THR A 107 -3.00 -13.00 -14.44
C THR A 107 -3.29 -12.08 -15.64
N PRO A 108 -3.58 -12.60 -16.84
CA PRO A 108 -3.80 -11.77 -18.01
C PRO A 108 -5.05 -10.89 -17.81
N GLN A 109 -5.00 -9.65 -18.33
CA GLN A 109 -6.11 -8.68 -18.25
C GLN A 109 -6.78 -8.46 -19.61
N THR A 110 -6.26 -9.10 -20.67
CA THR A 110 -6.83 -9.09 -22.02
C THR A 110 -8.02 -10.05 -22.11
N ARG A 111 -8.92 -9.81 -23.06
CA ARG A 111 -10.13 -10.63 -23.27
C ARG A 111 -9.80 -12.09 -23.58
N ASP A 112 -8.76 -12.33 -24.37
CA ASP A 112 -8.36 -13.66 -24.84
C ASP A 112 -7.17 -14.25 -24.07
N GLY A 113 -6.74 -13.62 -22.98
CA GLY A 113 -5.43 -13.93 -22.38
C GLY A 113 -5.26 -15.36 -21.87
N TYR A 114 -6.31 -16.00 -21.35
CA TYR A 114 -6.22 -17.42 -20.96
C TYR A 114 -6.15 -18.36 -22.18
N ARG A 115 -6.81 -18.00 -23.29
CA ARG A 115 -6.74 -18.76 -24.53
C ARG A 115 -5.35 -18.67 -25.14
N GLU A 116 -4.73 -17.50 -25.11
CA GLU A 116 -3.35 -17.29 -25.57
C GLU A 116 -2.33 -18.07 -24.73
N LEU A 117 -2.55 -18.16 -23.40
CA LEU A 117 -1.68 -18.91 -22.51
C LEU A 117 -1.72 -20.42 -22.75
N GLN A 118 -2.90 -20.97 -23.07
CA GLN A 118 -3.06 -22.40 -23.38
C GLN A 118 -2.48 -22.78 -24.75
N GLY A 119 -2.36 -21.83 -25.67
CA GLY A 119 -1.81 -22.05 -27.01
C GLY A 119 -0.30 -21.78 -27.11
N ALA A 120 0.36 -21.45 -26.01
CA ALA A 120 1.79 -21.11 -25.95
C ALA A 120 2.68 -22.26 -25.46
N ASP A 121 2.11 -23.44 -25.23
CA ASP A 121 2.80 -24.69 -24.85
C ASP A 121 3.26 -25.48 -26.09
#